data_AF-A0A357JHE4-F1
#
_entry.id   AF-A0A357JHE4-F1
#
_cell.length_a   1.000
_cell.length_b   1.000
_cell.length_c   1.000
_cell.angle_alpha   90.00
_cell.angle_beta   90.00
_cell.angle_gamma   90.00
#
_symmetry.space_group_name_H-M   'P 1'
#
loop_
_entity.id
_entity.type
_entity.pdbx_description
1 polymer ?
#
loop_
_entity_poly.entity_id
_entity_poly.type
_entity_poly.pdbx_seq_one_letter_code
_entity_poly.pdbx_strand_id
1 'polypeptide(L)'
;MDTSEQHKIYEKARKRVKQKKRLYFHFVLFLIGSVFFIALNIFFNVGEQYGEWFKYAIALWFFILVLHFVNVFITNKFFGKDWERIETEKLMDKYEMKVEKLEADLIKKGVITPKDKLSNSQKKT
;
A
#
# COMPACT_ATOMS: atom_id res chain seq x y z
N MET A 1 1.11 -23.05 19.22
CA MET A 1 1.20 -21.85 18.36
C MET A 1 0.59 -22.25 17.03
N ASP A 2 -0.64 -21.81 16.78
CA ASP A 2 -1.49 -22.33 15.70
C ASP A 2 -0.96 -21.97 14.30
N THR A 3 -1.06 -22.92 13.35
CA THR A 3 -0.57 -22.78 11.98
C THR A 3 -1.24 -21.65 11.19
N SER A 4 -2.46 -21.24 11.56
CA SER A 4 -3.16 -20.14 10.88
C SER A 4 -2.53 -18.78 11.18
N GLU A 5 -1.99 -18.58 12.38
CA GLU A 5 -1.33 -17.34 12.79
C GLU A 5 0.00 -17.14 12.05
N GLN A 6 0.77 -18.21 11.86
CA GLN A 6 1.98 -18.19 11.02
C GLN A 6 1.66 -17.76 9.58
N HIS A 7 0.55 -18.26 9.02
CA HIS A 7 0.12 -17.91 7.67
C HIS A 7 -0.26 -16.43 7.54
N LYS A 8 -0.94 -15.86 8.54
CA LYS A 8 -1.30 -14.43 8.59
C LYS A 8 -0.07 -13.53 8.68
N ILE A 9 0.94 -13.90 9.48
CA ILE A 9 2.19 -13.15 9.61
C ILE A 9 2.97 -13.19 8.28
N TYR A 10 3.03 -14.36 7.64
CA TYR A 10 3.68 -14.52 6.34
C TYR A 10 2.98 -13.71 5.23
N GLU A 11 1.64 -13.74 5.18
CA GLU A 11 0.82 -12.91 4.29
C GLU A 11 1.11 -11.40 4.48
N LYS A 12 1.18 -10.95 5.73
CA LYS A 12 1.52 -9.55 6.09
C LYS A 12 2.93 -9.18 5.61
N ALA A 13 3.93 -10.04 5.86
CA ALA A 13 5.30 -9.82 5.42
C ALA A 13 5.41 -9.78 3.89
N ARG A 14 4.72 -10.70 3.19
CA ARG A 14 4.69 -10.78 1.73
C ARG A 14 4.08 -9.54 1.09
N LYS A 15 3.00 -8.99 1.67
CA LYS A 15 2.36 -7.75 1.19
C LYS A 15 3.31 -6.55 1.25
N ARG A 16 4.08 -6.41 2.33
CA ARG A 16 5.11 -5.35 2.49
C ARG A 16 6.20 -5.44 1.41
N VAL A 17 6.67 -6.66 1.12
CA VAL A 17 7.70 -6.89 0.08
C VAL A 17 7.17 -6.58 -1.33
N LYS A 18 5.92 -6.93 -1.60
CA LYS A 18 5.29 -6.68 -2.92
C LYS A 18 5.07 -5.18 -3.19
N GLN A 19 4.78 -4.39 -2.16
CA GLN A 19 4.72 -2.93 -2.25
C GLN A 19 6.09 -2.33 -2.59
N LYS A 20 7.17 -2.78 -1.93
CA LYS A 20 8.54 -2.33 -2.24
C LYS A 20 8.96 -2.68 -3.67
N LYS A 21 8.66 -3.89 -4.14
CA LYS A 21 8.98 -4.32 -5.52
C LYS A 21 8.27 -3.48 -6.59
N ARG A 22 7.02 -3.09 -6.36
CA ARG A 22 6.27 -2.26 -7.30
C ARG A 22 6.92 -0.89 -7.48
N LEU A 23 7.42 -0.28 -6.40
CA LEU A 23 8.13 1.00 -6.47
C LEU A 23 9.39 0.92 -7.36
N TYR A 24 10.19 -0.13 -7.16
CA TYR A 24 11.42 -0.35 -7.94
C TYR A 24 11.16 -0.57 -9.43
N PHE A 25 10.12 -1.33 -9.80
CA PHE A 25 9.81 -1.58 -11.21
C PHE A 25 9.48 -0.28 -11.96
N HIS A 26 8.65 0.60 -11.37
CA HIS A 26 8.31 1.88 -11.98
C HIS A 26 9.52 2.81 -12.06
N PHE A 27 10.37 2.84 -11.02
CA PHE A 27 11.61 3.62 -11.03
C PHE A 27 12.55 3.18 -12.16
N VAL A 28 12.75 1.87 -12.34
CA VAL A 28 13.63 1.32 -13.38
C VAL A 28 13.07 1.56 -14.78
N LEU A 29 11.77 1.32 -14.99
CA LEU A 29 11.10 1.60 -16.27
C LEU A 29 11.19 3.09 -16.64
N PHE A 30 11.02 3.98 -15.66
CA PHE A 30 11.13 5.41 -15.85
C PHE A 30 12.55 5.84 -16.25
N LEU A 31 13.57 5.30 -15.57
CA LEU A 31 14.97 5.57 -15.89
C LEU A 31 15.31 5.13 -17.32
N ILE A 32 14.83 3.95 -17.73
CA ILE A 32 14.98 3.46 -19.10
C ILE A 32 14.25 4.36 -20.10
N GLY A 33 13.02 4.79 -19.80
CA GLY A 33 12.24 5.68 -20.66
C GLY A 33 12.88 7.07 -20.83
N SER A 34 13.48 7.62 -19.77
CA SER A 34 14.21 8.88 -19.84
C SER A 34 15.46 8.77 -20.71
N VAL A 35 16.24 7.69 -20.55
CA VAL A 35 17.44 7.43 -21.36
C VAL A 35 17.05 7.20 -22.83
N PHE A 36 15.94 6.51 -23.09
CA PHE A 36 15.41 6.31 -24.44
C PHE A 36 15.04 7.62 -25.14
N PHE A 37 14.44 8.58 -24.43
CA PHE A 37 14.12 9.90 -24.98
C PHE A 37 15.38 10.73 -25.30
N ILE A 38 16.40 10.67 -24.45
CA ILE A 38 17.69 11.32 -24.68
C ILE A 38 18.38 10.68 -25.90
N ALA A 39 18.38 9.35 -25.99
CA ALA A 39 18.94 8.62 -27.12
C ALA A 39 18.22 8.99 -28.42
N LEU A 40 16.88 9.06 -28.42
CA LEU A 40 16.11 9.53 -29.57
C LEU A 40 16.52 10.95 -29.98
N ASN A 41 16.68 11.88 -29.04
CA ASN A 41 17.11 13.25 -29.35
C ASN A 41 18.47 13.28 -30.08
N ILE A 42 19.44 12.49 -29.59
CA ILE A 42 20.78 12.42 -30.17
C ILE A 42 20.78 11.70 -31.53
N PHE A 43 20.05 10.58 -31.65
CA PHE A 43 20.06 9.76 -32.86
C PHE A 43 19.33 10.41 -34.03
N PHE A 44 18.24 11.10 -33.74
CA PHE A 44 17.40 11.68 -34.79
C PHE A 44 17.99 12.99 -35.33
N ASN A 45 18.76 13.75 -34.54
CA ASN A 45 19.41 15.02 -34.97
C ASN A 45 18.50 15.93 -35.83
N VAL A 46 17.18 15.93 -35.53
CA VAL A 46 16.14 16.60 -36.34
C VAL A 46 15.98 18.05 -35.89
N GLY A 47 17.08 18.79 -35.85
CA GLY A 47 17.06 20.23 -35.59
C GLY A 47 16.75 21.05 -36.85
N GLU A 48 17.19 20.60 -38.03
CA GLU A 48 17.22 21.46 -39.22
C GLU A 48 16.12 21.21 -40.26
N GLN A 49 15.50 20.03 -40.33
CA GLN A 49 14.68 19.67 -41.50
C GLN A 49 13.16 19.55 -41.29
N TYR A 50 12.66 19.37 -40.07
CA TYR A 50 11.23 19.08 -39.83
C TYR A 50 10.53 19.96 -38.78
N GLY A 51 11.14 21.09 -38.41
CA GLY A 51 10.57 22.01 -37.43
C GLY A 51 10.55 21.44 -36.01
N GLU A 52 10.07 22.23 -35.06
CA GLU A 52 10.23 21.98 -33.63
C GLU A 52 9.30 20.90 -33.03
N TRP A 53 8.92 19.89 -33.81
CA TRP A 53 8.01 18.81 -33.38
C TRP A 53 8.50 18.07 -32.13
N PHE A 54 9.81 18.05 -31.92
CA PHE A 54 10.46 17.52 -30.73
C PHE A 54 9.97 18.20 -29.44
N LYS A 55 9.66 19.51 -29.47
CA LYS A 55 9.12 20.24 -28.31
C LYS A 55 7.77 19.68 -27.86
N TYR A 56 6.92 19.29 -28.79
CA TYR A 56 5.63 18.67 -28.48
C TYR A 56 5.80 17.21 -28.01
N ALA A 57 6.73 16.46 -28.60
CA ALA A 57 7.04 15.10 -28.18
C ALA A 57 7.59 15.05 -26.74
N ILE A 58 8.54 15.94 -26.40
CA ILE A 58 9.09 16.01 -25.05
C ILE A 58 8.09 16.57 -24.05
N ALA A 59 7.25 17.53 -24.44
CA ALA A 59 6.19 18.05 -23.60
C ALA A 59 5.15 16.97 -23.25
N LEU A 60 4.72 16.18 -24.23
CA LEU A 60 3.80 15.06 -24.01
C LEU A 60 4.41 14.00 -23.12
N TRP A 61 5.68 13.64 -23.34
CA TRP A 61 6.38 12.68 -22.51
C TRP A 61 6.56 13.17 -21.07
N PHE A 62 6.94 14.43 -20.90
CA PHE A 62 7.05 15.07 -19.60
C PHE A 62 5.71 15.12 -18.87
N PHE A 63 4.60 15.36 -19.58
CA PHE A 63 3.27 15.32 -18.98
C PHE A 63 2.89 13.93 -18.45
N ILE A 64 3.16 12.88 -19.23
CA ILE A 64 2.96 11.48 -18.80
C ILE A 64 3.82 11.17 -17.57
N LEU A 65 5.07 11.66 -17.55
CA LEU A 65 6.00 11.52 -16.43
C LEU A 65 5.42 12.14 -15.16
N VAL A 66 4.95 13.39 -15.23
CA VAL A 66 4.38 14.11 -14.08
C VAL A 66 3.15 13.37 -13.54
N LEU A 67 2.22 12.95 -14.41
CA LEU A 67 1.07 12.15 -13.98
C LEU A 67 1.48 10.84 -13.33
N HIS A 68 2.49 10.16 -13.87
CA HIS A 68 3.02 8.92 -13.32
C HIS A 68 3.66 9.13 -11.95
N PHE A 69 4.44 10.21 -11.78
CA PHE A 69 5.06 10.58 -10.52
C PHE A 69 4.01 10.87 -9.45
N VAL A 70 2.99 11.68 -9.78
CA VAL A 70 1.87 11.98 -8.86
C VAL A 70 1.15 10.69 -8.47
N ASN A 71 0.83 9.81 -9.42
CA ASN A 71 0.11 8.57 -9.12
C ASN A 71 0.93 7.59 -8.24
N VAL A 72 2.22 7.44 -8.52
CA VAL A 72 3.09 6.54 -7.75
C VAL A 72 3.43 7.11 -6.38
N PHE A 73 3.65 8.41 -6.26
CA PHE A 73 4.12 9.04 -5.01
C PHE A 73 2.96 9.43 -4.08
N ILE A 74 1.85 9.94 -4.63
CA ILE A 74 0.68 10.37 -3.86
C ILE A 74 -0.32 9.23 -3.71
N THR A 75 -0.81 8.63 -4.80
CA THR A 75 -1.88 7.61 -4.70
C THR A 75 -1.41 6.35 -3.96
N ASN A 76 -0.18 5.88 -4.24
CA ASN A 76 0.30 4.63 -3.67
C ASN A 76 0.74 4.75 -2.20
N LYS A 77 1.14 5.95 -1.73
CA LYS A 77 1.55 6.21 -0.34
C LYS A 77 0.39 6.71 0.53
N PHE A 78 -0.56 7.46 -0.05
CA PHE A 78 -1.65 8.11 0.70
C PHE A 78 -2.97 7.30 0.69
N PHE A 79 -3.30 6.62 -0.41
CA PHE A 79 -4.54 5.84 -0.55
C PHE A 79 -4.34 4.31 -0.51
N GLY A 80 -3.11 3.84 -0.68
CA GLY A 80 -2.82 2.43 -0.91
C GLY A 80 -2.52 1.65 0.37
N LYS A 81 -3.50 0.90 0.91
CA LYS A 81 -3.36 -0.17 1.92
C LYS A 81 -2.78 0.18 3.29
N ASP A 82 -1.84 1.09 3.41
CA ASP A 82 -1.26 1.50 4.69
C ASP A 82 -2.22 2.39 5.47
N TRP A 83 -2.93 3.31 4.81
CA TRP A 83 -4.02 4.08 5.42
C TRP A 83 -5.16 3.17 5.90
N GLU A 84 -5.62 2.26 5.03
CA GLU A 84 -6.66 1.29 5.35
C GLU A 84 -6.25 0.37 6.52
N ARG A 85 -4.99 -0.06 6.56
CA ARG A 85 -4.46 -0.86 7.67
C ARG A 85 -4.42 -0.08 8.98
N ILE A 86 -3.95 1.17 8.97
CA ILE A 86 -3.88 2.02 10.18
C ILE A 86 -5.28 2.29 10.72
N GLU A 87 -6.25 2.58 9.85
CA GLU A 87 -7.64 2.81 10.27
C GLU A 87 -8.28 1.52 10.79
N THR A 88 -8.02 0.38 10.14
CA THR A 88 -8.53 -0.93 10.56
C THR A 88 -7.95 -1.38 11.91
N GLU A 89 -6.65 -1.19 12.15
CA GLU A 89 -6.03 -1.45 13.46
C GLU A 89 -6.71 -0.59 14.55
N LYS A 90 -6.86 0.71 14.28
CA LYS A 90 -7.50 1.64 15.22
C LYS A 90 -8.98 1.31 15.49
N LEU A 91 -9.70 0.82 14.48
CA LEU A 91 -11.07 0.33 14.63
C LEU A 91 -11.09 -0.96 15.46
N MET A 92 -10.22 -1.92 15.17
CA MET A 92 -10.14 -3.19 15.90
C MET A 92 -9.85 -2.96 17.39
N ASP A 93 -8.90 -2.07 17.72
CA ASP A 93 -8.58 -1.70 19.11
C ASP A 93 -9.81 -1.12 19.83
N LYS A 94 -10.60 -0.28 19.15
CA LYS A 94 -11.86 0.24 19.71
C LYS A 94 -12.91 -0.84 19.92
N TYR A 95 -12.99 -1.82 19.03
CA TYR A 95 -13.90 -2.95 19.20
C TYR A 95 -13.47 -3.83 20.38
N GLU A 96 -12.17 -4.14 20.50
CA GLU A 96 -11.66 -4.95 21.62
C GLU A 96 -11.90 -4.28 22.98
N MET A 97 -11.63 -2.97 23.10
CA MET A 97 -11.93 -2.21 24.32
C MET A 97 -13.44 -2.20 24.67
N LYS A 98 -14.31 -2.14 23.66
CA LYS A 98 -15.77 -2.19 23.88
C LYS A 98 -16.24 -3.57 24.31
N VAL A 99 -15.70 -4.62 23.71
CA VAL A 99 -16.00 -6.01 24.07
C VAL A 99 -15.57 -6.26 25.52
N GLU A 100 -14.36 -5.84 25.90
CA GLU A 100 -13.87 -5.98 27.28
C GLU A 100 -14.76 -5.27 28.30
N LYS A 101 -15.24 -4.05 27.99
CA LYS A 101 -16.19 -3.33 28.85
C LYS A 101 -17.54 -4.05 28.98
N LEU A 102 -18.11 -4.53 27.87
CA LEU A 102 -19.39 -5.24 27.89
C LEU A 102 -19.28 -6.54 28.68
N GLU A 103 -18.19 -7.28 28.51
CA GLU A 103 -17.91 -8.49 29.29
C GLU A 103 -17.80 -8.19 30.79
N ALA A 104 -17.07 -7.14 31.18
CA ALA A 104 -16.97 -6.73 32.58
C ALA A 104 -18.33 -6.37 33.19
N ASP A 105 -19.18 -5.66 32.45
CA ASP A 105 -20.53 -5.29 32.87
C ASP A 105 -21.46 -6.51 33.02
N LEU A 106 -21.35 -7.48 32.12
CA LEU A 106 -22.15 -8.72 32.17
C LEU A 106 -21.72 -9.62 33.34
N ILE A 107 -20.43 -9.69 33.65
CA ILE A 107 -19.92 -10.39 34.85
C ILE A 107 -20.45 -9.71 36.11
N LYS A 108 -20.39 -8.36 36.17
CA LYS A 108 -20.90 -7.58 37.30
C LYS A 108 -22.41 -7.78 37.53
N LYS A 109 -23.18 -7.93 36.46
CA LYS A 109 -24.62 -8.22 36.51
C LYS A 109 -24.95 -9.70 36.76
N GLY A 110 -23.95 -10.57 36.87
CA GLY A 110 -24.12 -12.00 37.14
C GLY A 110 -24.72 -12.79 35.97
N VAL A 111 -24.70 -12.24 34.75
CA VAL A 111 -25.28 -12.88 33.55
C VAL A 111 -24.32 -13.92 32.96
N ILE A 112 -23.01 -13.71 33.10
CA ILE A 112 -21.94 -14.61 32.62
C ILE A 112 -20.93 -14.88 33.72
N THR A 113 -20.36 -16.09 33.74
CA THR A 113 -19.37 -16.48 34.77
C THR A 113 -17.93 -16.26 34.28
N PRO A 114 -16.97 -15.97 35.19
CA PRO A 114 -15.55 -15.83 34.81
C PRO A 114 -14.96 -17.07 34.11
N LYS A 115 -15.56 -18.25 34.33
CA LYS A 115 -15.17 -19.51 33.70
C LYS A 115 -15.50 -19.53 32.19
N ASP A 116 -16.62 -18.90 31.80
CA ASP A 116 -17.03 -18.79 30.40
C ASP A 116 -16.06 -17.91 29.60
N LYS A 117 -15.50 -16.87 30.23
CA LYS A 117 -14.47 -15.99 29.63
C LYS A 117 -13.19 -16.76 29.29
N LEU A 118 -12.71 -17.60 30.21
CA LEU A 118 -11.53 -18.45 30.01
C LEU A 118 -11.74 -19.45 28.86
N SER A 119 -12.92 -20.09 28.80
CA SER A 119 -13.26 -21.01 27.70
C SER A 119 -13.28 -20.32 26.34
N ASN A 120 -13.89 -19.13 26.24
CA ASN A 120 -14.01 -18.43 24.97
C ASN A 120 -12.67 -17.83 24.50
N SER A 121 -11.83 -17.38 25.43
CA SER A 121 -10.48 -16.89 25.13
C SER A 121 -9.55 -18.00 24.61
N GLN A 122 -9.67 -19.23 25.13
CA GLN A 122 -8.88 -20.39 24.68
C GLN A 122 -9.32 -20.91 23.30
N LYS A 123 -10.55 -20.61 22.88
CA LYS A 123 -11.09 -21.00 21.57
C LYS A 123 -10.76 -19.98 20.46
N LYS A 124 -10.38 -18.76 20.85
CA LYS A 124 -10.02 -17.65 19.95
C LYS A 124 -8.52 -17.64 19.59
N THR A 125 -7.69 -18.39 20.32
CA THR A 125 -6.23 -18.57 20.09
C THR A 125 -5.90 -19.73 19.19
#